data_AF-A0A4R5F118-F1
#
_entry.id   AF-A0A4R5F118-F1
#
_cell.length_a   1.000
_cell.length_b   1.000
_cell.length_c   1.000
_cell.angle_alpha   90.00
_cell.angle_beta   90.00
_cell.angle_gamma   90.00
#
_symmetry.space_group_name_H-M   'P 1'
#
loop_
_entity.id
_entity.type
_entity.pdbx_description
1 polymer ?
#
loop_
_entity_poly.entity_id
_entity_poly.type
_entity_poly.pdbx_seq_one_letter_code
_entity_poly.pdbx_strand_id
1 'polypeptide(L)'
;MNKTLYGGAPLFAALDILDFLRRNGDSLSELLEGIAGDRGLDLYLGTDRLLDSQSPDPARVGKALREIRDLLEAAGVPDDRFAAPLRWHWARLTDFVARLPG
;
A
#
# COMPACT_ATOMS: atom_id res chain seq x y z
N MET A 1 26.77 -23.71 -3.29
CA MET A 1 25.37 -23.57 -2.83
C MET A 1 25.37 -23.16 -1.36
N ASN A 2 25.03 -21.89 -1.04
CA ASN A 2 24.18 -21.54 0.11
C ASN A 2 23.99 -20.01 0.28
N LYS A 3 22.70 -19.62 0.22
CA LYS A 3 22.01 -18.53 0.95
C LYS A 3 22.70 -17.15 1.07
N THR A 4 22.46 -16.28 0.10
CA THR A 4 22.56 -14.81 0.29
C THR A 4 21.40 -13.99 -0.30
N LEU A 5 20.37 -14.62 -0.88
CA LEU A 5 19.34 -13.88 -1.65
C LEU A 5 18.02 -13.56 -0.89
N TYR A 6 17.88 -13.96 0.37
CA TYR A 6 16.60 -13.80 1.09
C TYR A 6 16.36 -12.39 1.66
N GLY A 7 17.39 -11.55 1.78
CA GLY A 7 17.23 -10.17 2.28
C GLY A 7 16.85 -9.14 1.21
N GLY A 8 17.11 -9.44 -0.08
CA GLY A 8 16.90 -8.50 -1.17
C GLY A 8 15.44 -8.44 -1.64
N ALA A 9 14.76 -9.58 -1.73
CA ALA A 9 13.41 -9.65 -2.29
C ALA A 9 12.38 -8.77 -1.56
N PRO A 10 12.35 -8.71 -0.21
CA PRO A 10 11.43 -7.83 0.51
C PRO A 10 11.76 -6.34 0.33
N LEU A 11 13.05 -5.99 0.22
CA LEU A 11 13.47 -4.61 -0.04
C LEU A 11 13.08 -4.16 -1.46
N PHE A 12 13.28 -5.01 -2.47
CA PHE A 12 12.81 -4.72 -3.83
C PHE A 12 11.29 -4.56 -3.89
N ALA A 13 10.54 -5.38 -3.16
CA ALA A 13 9.09 -5.21 -3.04
C ALA A 13 8.73 -3.85 -2.42
N ALA A 14 9.42 -3.41 -1.37
CA ALA A 14 9.22 -2.09 -0.77
C ALA A 14 9.52 -0.94 -1.76
N LEU A 15 10.56 -1.07 -2.59
CA LEU A 15 10.88 -0.07 -3.61
C LEU A 15 9.84 -0.02 -4.73
N ASP A 16 9.31 -1.18 -5.17
CA ASP A 16 8.20 -1.22 -6.14
C ASP A 16 6.95 -0.51 -5.58
N ILE A 17 6.68 -0.67 -4.28
CA ILE A 17 5.57 0.00 -3.61
C ILE A 17 5.79 1.51 -3.58
N LEU A 18 7.02 1.95 -3.28
CA LEU A 18 7.36 3.38 -3.31
C LEU A 18 7.16 3.97 -4.71
N ASP A 19 7.60 3.29 -5.77
CA ASP A 19 7.36 3.74 -7.15
C ASP A 19 5.86 3.80 -7.47
N PHE A 20 5.09 2.81 -7.02
CA PHE A 20 3.64 2.81 -7.16
C PHE A 20 2.98 4.00 -6.46
N LEU A 21 3.34 4.29 -5.20
CA LEU A 21 2.80 5.43 -4.46
C LEU A 21 3.21 6.76 -5.08
N ARG A 22 4.43 6.90 -5.59
CA ARG A 22 4.85 8.13 -6.29
C ARG A 22 4.05 8.40 -7.56
N ARG A 23 3.61 7.35 -8.25
CA ARG A 23 2.85 7.49 -9.52
C ARG A 23 1.35 7.61 -9.32
N ASN A 24 0.82 7.01 -8.25
CA ASN A 24 -0.62 6.87 -8.05
C ASN A 24 -1.09 7.45 -6.70
N GLY A 25 -0.20 8.16 -6.01
CA GLY A 25 -0.41 8.70 -4.66
C GLY A 25 -1.65 9.55 -4.57
N ASP A 26 -1.78 10.55 -5.45
CA ASP A 26 -2.92 11.47 -5.48
C ASP A 26 -4.26 10.72 -5.60
N SER A 27 -4.33 9.74 -6.50
CA SER A 27 -5.53 8.94 -6.71
C SER A 27 -5.84 8.03 -5.51
N LEU A 28 -4.81 7.44 -4.89
CA LEU A 28 -4.98 6.60 -3.72
C LEU A 28 -5.38 7.42 -2.49
N SER A 29 -4.76 8.59 -2.28
CA SER A 29 -5.08 9.48 -1.16
C SER A 29 -6.48 10.07 -1.29
N GLU A 30 -6.88 10.52 -2.49
CA GLU A 30 -8.25 11.00 -2.74
C GLU A 30 -9.28 9.90 -2.47
N LEU A 31 -8.99 8.67 -2.93
CA LEU A 31 -9.86 7.51 -2.67
C LEU A 31 -9.99 7.23 -1.16
N LEU A 32 -8.87 7.22 -0.44
CA LEU A 32 -8.85 6.93 1.00
C LEU A 32 -9.53 8.03 1.82
N GLU A 33 -9.34 9.29 1.44
CA GLU A 33 -10.07 10.44 2.01
C GLU A 33 -11.58 10.31 1.74
N GLY A 34 -11.96 10.01 0.50
CA GLY A 34 -13.36 9.88 0.11
C GLY A 34 -14.11 8.76 0.85
N ILE A 35 -13.40 7.69 1.24
CA ILE A 35 -13.98 6.52 1.92
C ILE A 35 -13.92 6.62 3.44
N ALA A 36 -12.81 7.13 3.99
CA ALA A 36 -12.52 7.06 5.42
C ALA A 36 -12.13 8.41 6.05
N GLY A 37 -12.21 9.50 5.28
CA GLY A 37 -11.83 10.84 5.71
C GLY A 37 -10.37 10.90 6.17
N ASP A 38 -10.13 11.71 7.20
CA ASP A 38 -8.80 11.94 7.78
C ASP A 38 -8.08 10.64 8.17
N ARG A 39 -8.83 9.63 8.63
CA ARG A 39 -8.25 8.33 8.99
C ARG A 39 -7.60 7.64 7.78
N GLY A 40 -8.21 7.75 6.60
CA GLY A 40 -7.66 7.19 5.37
C GLY A 40 -6.38 7.92 4.94
N LEU A 41 -6.37 9.25 5.06
CA LEU A 41 -5.21 10.08 4.77
C LEU A 41 -4.05 9.81 5.75
N ASP A 42 -4.34 9.67 7.04
CA ASP A 42 -3.33 9.38 8.05
C ASP A 42 -2.62 8.04 7.78
N LEU A 43 -3.38 7.01 7.36
CA LEU A 43 -2.82 5.72 6.96
C LEU A 43 -1.94 5.83 5.72
N TYR A 44 -2.37 6.59 4.71
CA TYR A 44 -1.58 6.86 3.51
C TYR A 44 -0.26 7.56 3.87
N LEU A 45 -0.33 8.68 4.59
CA LEU A 45 0.84 9.46 5.00
C LEU A 45 1.77 8.67 5.90
N GLY A 46 1.23 7.84 6.79
CA GLY A 46 2.02 6.94 7.62
C GLY A 46 2.80 5.92 6.78
N THR A 47 2.17 5.37 5.74
CA THR A 47 2.79 4.41 4.82
C THR A 47 3.86 5.06 3.97
N ASP A 48 3.58 6.24 3.41
CA ASP A 48 4.53 7.02 2.61
C ASP A 48 5.81 7.34 3.41
N ARG A 49 5.66 7.80 4.66
CA ARG A 49 6.81 8.06 5.56
C ARG A 49 7.65 6.82 5.87
N LEU A 50 7.04 5.64 5.94
CA LEU A 50 7.79 4.39 6.16
C LEU A 50 8.67 4.07 4.94
N LEU A 51 8.14 4.32 3.75
CA LEU A 51 8.80 4.04 2.47
C LEU A 51 9.86 5.07 2.09
N ASP A 52 9.70 6.34 2.51
CA ASP A 52 10.68 7.42 2.25
C ASP A 52 11.92 7.35 3.17
N SER A 53 11.93 6.42 4.13
CA SER A 53 13.12 6.20 4.98
C SER A 53 14.29 5.60 4.18
N GLN A 54 15.54 5.90 4.58
CA GLN A 54 16.75 5.40 3.90
C GLN A 54 16.86 3.86 3.89
N SER A 55 16.12 3.18 4.76
CA SER A 55 16.07 1.72 4.86
C SER A 55 14.66 1.30 5.29
N PRO A 56 13.69 1.25 4.36
CA PRO A 56 12.31 0.91 4.70
C PRO A 56 12.24 -0.51 5.25
N ASP A 57 11.57 -0.67 6.39
CA ASP A 57 11.34 -1.96 7.03
C ASP A 57 10.19 -2.70 6.30
N PRO A 58 10.47 -3.79 5.57
CA PRO A 58 9.46 -4.47 4.77
C PRO A 58 8.29 -5.03 5.59
N ALA A 59 8.50 -5.38 6.86
CA ALA A 59 7.42 -5.88 7.72
C ALA A 59 6.47 -4.75 8.13
N ARG A 60 7.03 -3.58 8.49
CA ARG A 60 6.22 -2.40 8.82
C ARG A 60 5.46 -1.87 7.60
N VAL A 61 6.10 -1.86 6.43
CA VAL A 61 5.44 -1.53 5.16
C VAL A 61 4.32 -2.53 4.86
N GLY A 62 4.59 -3.83 5.04
CA GLY A 62 3.60 -4.89 4.80
C GLY A 62 2.38 -4.76 5.69
N LYS A 63 2.60 -4.44 6.97
CA LYS A 63 1.51 -4.17 7.91
C LYS A 63 0.69 -2.96 7.48
N ALA A 64 1.32 -1.83 7.15
CA ALA A 64 0.63 -0.61 6.75
C ALA A 64 -0.18 -0.80 5.46
N LEU A 65 0.38 -1.50 4.46
CA LEU A 65 -0.35 -1.83 3.24
C LEU A 65 -1.53 -2.77 3.47
N ARG A 66 -1.43 -3.73 4.40
CA ARG A 66 -2.56 -4.56 4.82
C ARG A 66 -3.68 -3.71 5.41
N GLU A 67 -3.35 -2.75 6.27
CA GLU A 67 -4.35 -1.85 6.86
C GLU A 67 -5.06 -1.00 5.79
N ILE A 68 -4.34 -0.49 4.79
CA ILE A 68 -4.94 0.23 3.66
C ILE A 68 -5.83 -0.70 2.82
N ARG A 69 -5.33 -1.89 2.47
CA ARG A 69 -6.10 -2.89 1.69
C ARG A 69 -7.40 -3.27 2.41
N ASP A 70 -7.32 -3.57 3.70
CA ASP A 70 -8.45 -4.00 4.52
C ASP A 70 -9.48 -2.87 4.66
N LEU A 71 -9.02 -1.63 4.73
CA LEU A 71 -9.90 -0.46 4.69
C LEU A 71 -10.65 -0.36 3.36
N LEU A 72 -9.98 -0.56 2.22
CA LEU A 72 -10.61 -0.57 0.91
C LEU A 72 -11.60 -1.73 0.76
N GLU A 73 -11.29 -2.90 1.32
CA GLU A 73 -12.19 -4.06 1.31
C GLU A 73 -13.46 -3.81 2.15
N ALA A 74 -13.28 -3.25 3.36
CA ALA A 74 -14.38 -2.94 4.27
C ALA A 74 -15.31 -1.83 3.76
N ALA A 75 -14.80 -0.92 2.92
CA ALA A 75 -15.59 0.11 2.26
C ALA A 75 -16.66 -0.46 1.31
N GLY A 76 -16.50 -1.70 0.86
CA GLY A 76 -17.34 -2.28 -0.20
C GLY A 76 -17.16 -1.56 -1.52
N VAL A 77 -18.09 -1.71 -2.46
CA VAL A 77 -18.10 -0.92 -3.70
C VAL A 77 -18.96 0.32 -3.45
N PRO A 78 -18.37 1.52 -3.28
CA PRO A 78 -19.11 2.77 -3.15
C PRO A 78 -19.79 3.16 -4.48
N ASP A 79 -20.53 4.28 -4.48
CA ASP A 79 -21.11 4.91 -5.69
C ASP A 79 -20.13 4.91 -6.88
N ASP A 80 -20.69 4.97 -8.10
CA ASP A 80 -19.97 4.77 -9.38
C ASP A 80 -18.64 5.55 -9.52
N ARG A 81 -18.51 6.73 -8.89
CA ARG A 81 -17.29 7.56 -8.94
C ARG A 81 -16.04 6.83 -8.48
N PHE A 82 -16.12 6.05 -7.40
CA PHE A 82 -14.95 5.41 -6.79
C PHE A 82 -14.86 3.90 -7.04
N ALA A 83 -15.89 3.29 -7.65
CA ALA A 83 -15.97 1.86 -7.86
C ALA A 83 -14.83 1.27 -8.71
N ALA A 84 -14.38 1.97 -9.77
CA ALA A 84 -13.26 1.51 -10.60
C ALA A 84 -11.89 1.76 -9.93
N PRO A 85 -11.57 2.97 -9.43
CA PRO A 85 -10.35 3.21 -8.67
C PRO A 85 -10.19 2.27 -7.48
N LEU A 86 -11.25 2.03 -6.70
CA LEU A 86 -11.20 1.14 -5.54
C LEU A 86 -10.78 -0.27 -5.93
N ARG A 87 -11.45 -0.87 -6.92
CA ARG A 87 -11.13 -2.24 -7.36
C ARG A 87 -9.69 -2.33 -7.87
N TRP A 88 -9.25 -1.34 -8.63
CA TRP A 88 -7.89 -1.32 -9.17
C TRP A 88 -6.83 -1.19 -8.08
N HIS A 89 -6.99 -0.25 -7.15
CA HIS A 89 -6.07 -0.05 -6.04
C HIS A 89 -6.07 -1.25 -5.10
N TRP A 90 -7.24 -1.78 -4.73
CA TRP A 90 -7.34 -2.97 -3.88
C TRP A 90 -6.63 -4.19 -4.49
N ALA A 91 -6.78 -4.43 -5.80
CA ALA A 91 -6.08 -5.51 -6.48
C ALA A 91 -4.56 -5.33 -6.44
N ARG A 92 -4.08 -4.11 -6.72
CA ARG A 92 -2.64 -3.81 -6.65
C ARG A 92 -2.08 -3.95 -5.25
N LEU A 93 -2.77 -3.46 -4.23
CA LEU A 93 -2.36 -3.60 -2.83
C LEU A 93 -2.32 -5.06 -2.40
N THR A 94 -3.25 -5.88 -2.88
CA THR A 94 -3.25 -7.34 -2.63
C THR A 94 -2.01 -8.00 -3.19
N ASP A 95 -1.60 -7.68 -4.42
CA ASP A 95 -0.37 -8.17 -5.04
C ASP A 95 0.88 -7.74 -4.27
N PHE A 96 0.92 -6.50 -3.75
CA PHE A 96 2.03 -5.99 -2.97
C PHE A 96 2.15 -6.69 -1.62
N VAL A 97 1.04 -6.83 -0.89
CA VAL A 97 0.99 -7.49 0.42
C VAL A 97 1.47 -8.94 0.33
N ALA A 98 1.13 -9.66 -0.74
CA ALA A 98 1.55 -11.05 -0.95
C ALA A 98 3.09 -11.21 -1.07
N ARG A 99 3.81 -10.14 -1.40
CA ARG A 99 5.27 -10.12 -1.57
C ARG A 99 6.04 -9.64 -0.35
N LEU A 100 5.32 -9.15 0.68
CA LEU A 100 5.91 -8.62 1.90
C LEU A 100 5.74 -9.59 3.09
N PRO A 101 6.66 -9.58 4.05
CA PRO A 101 6.53 -10.39 5.25
C PRO A 101 5.27 -10.04 6.05
N GLY A 102 4.74 -11.07 6.73
CA GLY A 102 3.58 -11.00 7.65
C GLY A 102 3.89 -10.25 8.93
#